data_AF-A0A3C1L9D9-F1
#
_entry.id   AF-A0A3C1L9D9-F1
#
_cell.length_a   1.000
_cell.length_b   1.000
_cell.length_c   1.000
_cell.angle_alpha   90.00
_cell.angle_beta   90.00
_cell.angle_gamma   90.00
#
_symmetry.space_group_name_H-M   'P 1'
#
loop_
_entity.id
_entity.type
_entity.pdbx_description
1 polymer ?
#
loop_
_entity_poly.entity_id
_entity_poly.type
_entity_poly.pdbx_seq_one_letter_code
_entity_poly.pdbx_strand_id
1 'polypeptide(L)'
;MEQLPELAFYGLPGAPSSPAELIPQCREGEALGLGSVFLSERFNIKEVVTLSGAAGAVTESLGIATGVTNHTTRHPIVTASYATTMHRLTGGRFTLGLGRGIDRMFKAFGLAPITTAQLEDFAGLMRRLWRGEVVVGHDGPAGKWPLLVLDTEFDEQIPLLLSAFGPHSLRLA
;
A
#
# COMPACT_ATOMS: atom_id res chain seq x y z
N MET A 1 27.01 -3.77 2.83
CA MET A 1 27.12 -2.66 1.86
C MET A 1 26.31 -1.50 2.40
N GLU A 2 26.64 -0.25 2.08
CA GLU A 2 25.85 0.90 2.50
C GLU A 2 24.47 0.86 1.81
N GLN A 3 23.41 1.20 2.55
CA GLN A 3 22.06 1.31 1.99
C GLN A 3 21.92 2.67 1.29
N LEU A 4 21.28 2.68 0.13
CA LEU A 4 21.00 3.82 -0.74
C LEU A 4 19.50 4.16 -0.64
N PRO A 5 19.04 4.75 0.47
CA PRO A 5 17.61 5.00 0.72
C PRO A 5 16.95 5.90 -0.34
N GLU A 6 17.72 6.72 -1.03
CA GLU A 6 17.28 7.58 -2.13
C GLU A 6 17.02 6.82 -3.44
N LEU A 7 17.50 5.58 -3.55
CA LEU A 7 17.32 4.73 -4.72
C LEU A 7 16.32 3.62 -4.44
N ALA A 8 15.39 3.44 -5.37
CA ALA A 8 14.41 2.37 -5.32
C ALA A 8 14.21 1.79 -6.72
N PHE A 9 13.62 0.60 -6.76
CA PHE A 9 13.29 -0.05 -8.01
C PHE A 9 11.83 -0.50 -8.03
N TYR A 10 11.31 -0.69 -9.23
CA TYR A 10 9.97 -1.19 -9.44
C TYR A 10 10.00 -2.70 -9.62
N GLY A 11 9.40 -3.43 -8.67
CA GLY A 11 9.34 -4.88 -8.71
C GLY A 11 8.39 -5.36 -9.81
N LEU A 12 8.79 -6.41 -10.53
CA LEU A 12 8.07 -6.95 -11.68
C LEU A 12 7.71 -5.87 -12.73
N PRO A 13 8.71 -5.18 -13.31
CA PRO A 13 8.51 -4.15 -14.33
C PRO A 13 8.00 -4.76 -15.64
N GLY A 14 7.36 -3.94 -16.48
CA GLY A 14 6.87 -4.38 -17.79
C GLY A 14 5.78 -5.45 -17.70
N ALA A 15 5.91 -6.51 -18.51
CA ALA A 15 5.00 -7.64 -18.58
C ALA A 15 5.68 -8.91 -18.02
N PRO A 16 5.77 -9.05 -16.69
CA PRO A 16 6.34 -10.25 -16.06
C PRO A 16 5.57 -11.49 -16.50
N SER A 17 6.25 -12.63 -16.63
CA SER A 17 5.62 -13.89 -16.99
C SER A 17 5.13 -14.66 -15.77
N SER A 18 5.77 -14.43 -14.62
CA SER A 18 5.43 -15.06 -13.33
C SER A 18 5.60 -14.09 -12.15
N PRO A 19 4.72 -14.14 -11.13
CA PRO A 19 4.93 -13.40 -9.88
C PRO A 19 6.19 -13.85 -9.12
N ALA A 20 6.65 -15.09 -9.33
CA ALA A 20 7.83 -15.64 -8.66
C ALA A 20 9.12 -14.91 -9.03
N GLU A 21 9.15 -14.21 -10.18
CA GLU A 21 10.29 -13.38 -10.61
C GLU A 21 10.59 -12.23 -9.63
N LEU A 22 9.65 -11.88 -8.74
CA LEU A 22 9.88 -10.86 -7.73
C LEU A 22 10.94 -11.27 -6.71
N ILE A 23 10.98 -12.56 -6.35
CA ILE A 23 11.86 -13.06 -5.28
C ILE A 23 13.34 -12.77 -5.57
N PRO A 24 13.91 -13.15 -6.73
CA PRO A 24 15.29 -12.81 -7.06
C PRO A 24 15.50 -11.30 -7.18
N GLN A 25 14.54 -10.54 -7.75
CA GLN A 25 14.63 -9.07 -7.85
C GLN A 25 14.76 -8.39 -6.48
N CYS A 26 14.00 -8.85 -5.48
CA CYS A 26 14.10 -8.35 -4.11
C CYS A 26 15.47 -8.62 -3.49
N ARG A 27 15.98 -9.85 -3.62
CA ARG A 27 17.30 -10.21 -3.10
C ARG A 27 18.43 -9.45 -3.77
N GLU A 28 18.36 -9.31 -5.10
CA GLU A 28 19.35 -8.56 -5.88
C GLU A 28 19.30 -7.07 -5.56
N GLY A 29 18.10 -6.48 -5.48
CA GLY A 29 17.95 -5.07 -5.13
C GLY A 29 18.51 -4.76 -3.74
N GLU A 30 18.25 -5.62 -2.76
CA GLU A 30 18.85 -5.52 -1.42
C GLU A 30 20.37 -5.72 -1.44
N ALA A 31 20.87 -6.71 -2.17
CA ALA A 31 22.31 -6.95 -2.32
C ALA A 31 23.04 -5.82 -3.05
N LEU A 32 22.32 -5.05 -3.89
CA LEU A 32 22.76 -3.81 -4.53
C LEU A 32 22.62 -2.58 -3.62
N GLY A 33 22.10 -2.75 -2.39
CA GLY A 33 21.96 -1.69 -1.41
C GLY A 33 20.78 -0.75 -1.70
N LEU A 34 19.89 -1.08 -2.63
CA LEU A 34 18.73 -0.23 -2.93
C LEU A 34 17.82 -0.10 -1.71
N GLY A 35 17.30 1.10 -1.49
CA GLY A 35 16.51 1.42 -0.31
C GLY A 35 15.14 0.76 -0.28
N SER A 36 14.46 0.62 -1.43
CA SER A 36 13.09 0.10 -1.46
C SER A 36 12.68 -0.56 -2.78
N VAL A 37 11.70 -1.46 -2.68
CA VAL A 37 10.95 -1.99 -3.82
C VAL A 37 9.53 -1.42 -3.86
N PHE A 38 9.12 -0.93 -5.02
CA PHE A 38 7.75 -0.51 -5.30
C PHE A 38 6.97 -1.62 -6.00
N LEU A 39 5.86 -2.03 -5.39
CA LEU A 39 4.99 -3.10 -5.87
C LEU A 39 3.63 -2.54 -6.32
N SER A 40 3.36 -2.61 -7.62
CA SER A 40 2.06 -2.21 -8.16
C SER A 40 1.03 -3.33 -8.07
N GLU A 41 -0.23 -2.94 -8.00
CA GLU A 41 -1.35 -3.86 -8.13
C GLU A 41 -1.82 -4.04 -9.58
N ARG A 42 -1.82 -5.29 -10.07
CA ARG A 42 -2.42 -5.71 -11.35
C ARG A 42 -3.07 -7.08 -11.15
N PHE A 43 -4.38 -7.14 -11.10
CA PHE A 43 -5.12 -8.33 -10.65
C PHE A 43 -4.90 -9.62 -11.45
N ASN A 44 -4.31 -9.53 -12.65
CA ASN A 44 -3.97 -10.71 -13.44
C ASN A 44 -2.69 -11.43 -12.99
N ILE A 45 -1.74 -10.74 -12.34
CA ILE A 45 -0.42 -11.31 -12.01
C ILE A 45 0.28 -10.68 -10.80
N LYS A 46 -0.09 -9.45 -10.41
CA LYS A 46 0.47 -8.72 -9.27
C LYS A 46 -0.61 -8.41 -8.24
N GLU A 47 -1.06 -9.42 -7.50
CA GLU A 47 -1.83 -9.19 -6.28
C GLU A 47 -0.86 -8.68 -5.20
N VAL A 48 -1.06 -7.44 -4.76
CA VAL A 48 -0.02 -6.68 -4.07
C VAL A 48 0.23 -7.16 -2.64
N VAL A 49 -0.78 -7.71 -1.96
CA VAL A 49 -0.65 -8.17 -0.57
C VAL A 49 0.28 -9.38 -0.51
N THR A 50 0.02 -10.37 -1.36
CA THR A 50 0.81 -11.60 -1.45
C THR A 50 2.26 -11.29 -1.83
N LEU A 51 2.46 -10.41 -2.82
CA LEU A 51 3.80 -10.01 -3.26
C LEU A 51 4.57 -9.24 -2.19
N SER A 52 3.90 -8.41 -1.41
CA SER A 52 4.55 -7.65 -0.32
C SER A 52 5.00 -8.58 0.80
N GLY A 53 4.18 -9.59 1.15
CA GLY A 53 4.59 -10.64 2.08
C GLY A 53 5.79 -11.45 1.57
N ALA A 54 5.80 -11.81 0.28
CA ALA A 54 6.93 -12.50 -0.33
C ALA A 54 8.21 -11.67 -0.30
N ALA A 55 8.14 -10.37 -0.62
CA ALA A 55 9.27 -9.45 -0.52
C ALA A 55 9.78 -9.33 0.93
N GLY A 56 8.87 -9.20 1.89
CA GLY A 56 9.20 -9.11 3.32
C GLY A 56 9.87 -10.38 3.86
N ALA A 57 9.46 -11.55 3.38
CA ALA A 57 10.00 -12.84 3.81
C ALA A 57 11.39 -13.16 3.24
N VAL A 58 11.80 -12.50 2.15
CA VAL A 58 13.06 -12.81 1.45
C VAL A 58 14.09 -11.70 1.53
N THR A 59 13.81 -10.65 2.32
CA THR A 59 14.69 -9.49 2.55
C THR A 59 14.71 -9.09 4.02
N GLU A 60 15.82 -8.51 4.46
CA GLU A 60 16.04 -8.16 5.88
C GLU A 60 15.96 -6.64 6.14
N SER A 61 16.33 -5.83 5.16
CA SER A 61 16.57 -4.39 5.24
C SER A 61 15.87 -3.58 4.14
N LEU A 62 15.47 -4.23 3.03
CA LEU A 62 14.80 -3.58 1.90
C LEU A 62 13.44 -2.99 2.33
N GLY A 63 13.22 -1.71 2.06
CA GLY A 63 11.90 -1.08 2.22
C GLY A 63 10.89 -1.65 1.22
N ILE A 64 9.62 -1.80 1.63
CA ILE A 64 8.58 -2.38 0.78
C ILE A 64 7.43 -1.39 0.71
N ALA A 65 7.16 -0.88 -0.49
CA ALA A 65 6.08 0.07 -0.71
C ALA A 65 5.09 -0.45 -1.74
N THR A 66 3.80 -0.29 -1.48
CA THR A 66 2.82 -0.42 -2.58
C THR A 66 2.91 0.81 -3.47
N GLY A 67 3.20 0.63 -4.75
CA GLY A 67 3.40 1.70 -5.74
C GLY A 67 2.47 1.59 -6.95
N VAL A 68 1.14 1.65 -6.82
CA VAL A 68 0.31 1.84 -5.62
C VAL A 68 -0.85 0.82 -5.60
N THR A 69 -1.51 0.67 -4.45
CA THR A 69 -2.82 -0.01 -4.34
C THR A 69 -3.94 1.03 -4.30
N ASN A 70 -5.18 0.60 -4.06
CA ASN A 70 -6.38 1.42 -4.07
C ASN A 70 -7.27 1.11 -2.85
N HIS A 71 -8.23 2.00 -2.58
CA HIS A 71 -9.11 1.88 -1.41
C HIS A 71 -10.47 1.22 -1.71
N THR A 72 -10.79 0.89 -2.96
CA THR A 72 -12.14 0.45 -3.37
C THR A 72 -12.24 -1.05 -3.60
N THR A 73 -11.14 -1.76 -3.86
CA THR A 73 -11.17 -3.21 -4.13
C THR A 73 -11.03 -4.07 -2.89
N ARG A 74 -10.83 -3.47 -1.72
CA ARG A 74 -10.74 -4.14 -0.42
C ARG A 74 -11.52 -3.35 0.63
N HIS A 75 -12.15 -4.05 1.55
CA HIS A 75 -12.76 -3.43 2.72
C HIS A 75 -11.67 -2.69 3.55
N PRO A 76 -11.94 -1.50 4.14
CA PRO A 76 -10.94 -0.73 4.87
C PRO A 76 -10.21 -1.53 5.96
N ILE A 77 -10.93 -2.38 6.71
CA ILE A 77 -10.32 -3.25 7.74
C ILE A 77 -9.29 -4.22 7.13
N VAL A 78 -9.54 -4.75 5.93
CA VAL A 78 -8.59 -5.66 5.26
C VAL A 78 -7.32 -4.90 4.89
N THR A 79 -7.45 -3.68 4.35
CA THR A 79 -6.31 -2.84 4.01
C THR A 79 -5.53 -2.39 5.26
N ALA A 80 -6.22 -2.00 6.32
CA ALA A 80 -5.60 -1.57 7.56
C ALA A 80 -4.87 -2.72 8.28
N SER A 81 -5.47 -3.91 8.29
CA SER A 81 -4.87 -5.15 8.82
C SER A 81 -3.67 -5.60 8.00
N TYR A 82 -3.76 -5.54 6.66
CA TYR A 82 -2.63 -5.79 5.77
C TYR A 82 -1.44 -4.91 6.11
N ALA A 83 -1.66 -3.59 6.22
CA ALA A 83 -0.59 -2.66 6.54
C ALA A 83 0.02 -2.92 7.91
N THR A 84 -0.79 -3.18 8.95
CA THR A 84 -0.31 -3.51 10.29
C THR A 84 0.51 -4.80 10.30
N THR A 85 0.00 -5.83 9.63
CA THR A 85 0.67 -7.13 9.51
C THR A 85 2.02 -6.95 8.83
N MET A 86 2.08 -6.23 7.71
CA MET A 86 3.34 -5.97 7.02
C MET A 86 4.30 -5.12 7.85
N HIS A 87 3.81 -4.08 8.51
CA HIS A 87 4.63 -3.22 9.37
C HIS A 87 5.31 -4.05 10.46
N ARG A 88 4.55 -4.87 11.19
CA ARG A 88 5.10 -5.75 12.23
C ARG A 88 5.98 -6.87 11.66
N LEU A 89 5.53 -7.53 10.59
CA LEU A 89 6.26 -8.65 9.96
C LEU A 89 7.64 -8.21 9.46
N THR A 90 7.76 -6.99 8.98
CA THR A 90 9.01 -6.47 8.38
C THR A 90 9.84 -5.62 9.33
N GLY A 91 9.42 -5.46 10.60
CA GLY A 91 10.12 -4.59 11.55
C GLY A 91 10.07 -3.11 11.16
N GLY A 92 8.97 -2.65 10.58
CA GLY A 92 8.73 -1.24 10.23
C GLY A 92 9.09 -0.83 8.81
N ARG A 93 9.53 -1.77 7.95
CA ARG A 93 9.99 -1.46 6.58
C ARG A 93 8.86 -1.24 5.55
N PHE A 94 7.61 -1.43 5.95
CA PHE A 94 6.47 -1.35 5.03
C PHE A 94 5.86 0.05 4.95
N THR A 95 5.55 0.48 3.72
CA THR A 95 4.80 1.71 3.40
C THR A 95 3.55 1.36 2.60
N LEU A 96 2.38 1.82 3.05
CA LEU A 96 1.14 1.70 2.30
C LEU A 96 1.01 2.87 1.33
N GLY A 97 1.30 2.64 0.05
CA GLY A 97 1.04 3.60 -1.02
C GLY A 97 -0.31 3.42 -1.69
N LEU A 98 -1.10 4.50 -1.71
CA LEU A 98 -2.44 4.60 -2.27
C LEU A 98 -2.46 5.42 -3.55
N GLY A 99 -3.38 5.11 -4.45
CA GLY A 99 -3.69 5.98 -5.57
C GLY A 99 -5.02 5.69 -6.23
N ARG A 100 -5.30 6.46 -7.27
CA ARG A 100 -6.58 6.43 -8.00
C ARG A 100 -6.69 5.25 -8.97
N GLY A 101 -5.57 4.62 -9.31
CA GLY A 101 -5.44 3.63 -10.37
C GLY A 101 -5.98 4.13 -11.72
N ILE A 102 -6.58 3.23 -12.50
CA ILE A 102 -6.98 3.51 -13.89
C ILE A 102 -8.50 3.53 -14.00
N ASP A 103 -9.09 4.71 -14.19
CA ASP A 103 -10.55 4.93 -14.23
C ASP A 103 -11.29 3.96 -15.16
N ARG A 104 -10.75 3.71 -16.36
CA ARG A 104 -11.36 2.80 -17.34
C ARG A 104 -11.46 1.36 -16.81
N MET A 105 -10.46 0.92 -16.05
CA MET A 105 -10.42 -0.41 -15.46
C MET A 105 -11.43 -0.53 -14.32
N PHE A 106 -11.49 0.46 -13.42
CA PHE A 106 -12.47 0.47 -12.33
C PHE A 106 -13.90 0.49 -12.85
N LYS A 107 -14.19 1.31 -13.87
CA LYS A 107 -15.50 1.30 -14.53
C LYS A 107 -15.86 -0.08 -15.10
N ALA A 108 -14.89 -0.78 -15.68
CA ALA A 108 -15.09 -2.14 -16.18
C ALA A 108 -15.36 -3.16 -15.06
N PHE A 109 -14.87 -2.91 -13.84
CA PHE A 109 -15.20 -3.70 -12.64
C PHE A 109 -16.51 -3.26 -11.95
N GLY A 110 -17.24 -2.29 -12.51
CA GLY A 110 -18.44 -1.73 -11.89
C GLY A 110 -18.17 -0.79 -10.73
N LEU A 111 -16.94 -0.28 -10.61
CA LEU A 111 -16.50 0.64 -9.55
C LEU A 111 -16.42 2.07 -10.07
N ALA A 112 -16.83 3.02 -9.23
CA ALA A 112 -16.70 4.45 -9.53
C ALA A 112 -15.21 4.87 -9.54
N PRO A 113 -14.84 5.88 -10.37
CA PRO A 113 -13.51 6.49 -10.31
C PRO A 113 -13.18 7.03 -8.92
N ILE A 114 -11.92 6.88 -8.50
CA ILE A 114 -11.44 7.31 -7.19
C ILE A 114 -11.12 8.81 -7.21
N THR A 115 -11.70 9.54 -6.26
CA THR A 115 -11.46 10.97 -6.05
C THR A 115 -10.33 11.23 -5.05
N THR A 116 -9.78 12.46 -5.07
CA THR A 116 -8.79 12.88 -4.06
C THR A 116 -9.38 12.93 -2.66
N ALA A 117 -10.63 13.39 -2.52
CA ALA A 117 -11.33 13.44 -1.23
C ALA A 117 -11.51 12.04 -0.62
N GLN A 118 -11.77 11.03 -1.45
CA GLN A 118 -11.81 9.63 -1.03
C GLN A 118 -10.47 9.14 -0.50
N LEU A 119 -9.36 9.49 -1.17
CA LEU A 119 -8.02 9.09 -0.73
C LEU A 119 -7.62 9.77 0.57
N GLU A 120 -7.93 11.05 0.72
CA GLU A 120 -7.71 11.81 1.97
C GLU A 120 -8.48 11.21 3.14
N ASP A 121 -9.78 10.97 2.95
CA ASP A 121 -10.65 10.39 3.97
C ASP A 121 -10.20 8.97 4.36
N PHE A 122 -9.89 8.14 3.37
CA PHE A 122 -9.38 6.79 3.62
C PHE A 122 -8.02 6.79 4.32
N ALA A 123 -7.10 7.69 3.95
CA ALA A 123 -5.83 7.86 4.63
C ALA A 123 -6.01 8.28 6.10
N GLY A 124 -6.99 9.16 6.37
CA GLY A 124 -7.41 9.52 7.72
C GLY A 124 -7.89 8.30 8.50
N LEU A 125 -8.79 7.49 7.93
CA LEU A 125 -9.26 6.24 8.55
C LEU A 125 -8.12 5.29 8.88
N MET A 126 -7.15 5.10 7.96
CA MET A 126 -6.00 4.23 8.21
C MET A 126 -5.20 4.69 9.43
N ARG A 127 -4.85 5.99 9.50
CA ARG A 127 -4.11 6.56 10.62
C ARG A 127 -4.83 6.36 11.96
N ARG A 128 -6.14 6.58 11.99
CA ARG A 128 -6.97 6.39 13.20
C ARG A 128 -6.98 4.93 13.65
N LEU A 129 -7.21 4.01 12.71
CA LEU A 129 -7.25 2.57 13.00
C LEU A 129 -5.90 2.04 13.50
N TRP A 130 -4.78 2.56 12.97
CA TRP A 130 -3.44 2.19 13.41
C TRP A 130 -3.05 2.77 14.78
N ARG A 131 -3.75 3.81 15.25
CA ARG A 131 -3.64 4.38 16.61
C ARG A 131 -4.66 3.79 17.59
N GLY A 132 -5.25 2.65 17.24
CA GLY A 132 -6.17 1.92 18.10
C GLY A 132 -7.56 2.56 18.27
N GLU A 133 -7.92 3.54 17.43
CA GLU A 133 -9.24 4.15 17.52
C GLU A 133 -10.37 3.21 17.10
N VAL A 134 -11.49 3.28 17.83
CA VAL A 134 -12.77 2.71 17.43
C VAL A 134 -13.55 3.75 16.63
N VAL A 135 -13.68 3.55 15.32
CA VAL A 135 -14.42 4.47 14.44
C VAL A 135 -15.87 3.99 14.33
N VAL A 136 -16.79 4.72 14.97
CA VAL A 136 -18.23 4.42 14.95
C VAL A 136 -18.95 5.36 13.99
N GLY A 137 -19.84 4.81 13.15
CA GLY A 137 -20.75 5.58 12.30
C GLY A 137 -20.05 6.47 11.28
N HIS A 138 -18.95 6.01 10.69
CA HIS A 138 -18.28 6.78 9.65
C HIS A 138 -19.20 6.94 8.43
N ASP A 139 -19.36 8.19 7.99
CA ASP A 139 -20.08 8.58 6.77
C ASP A 139 -19.26 9.69 6.10
N GLY A 140 -18.37 9.29 5.18
CA GLY A 140 -17.40 10.17 4.55
C GLY A 140 -17.20 9.85 3.07
N PRO A 141 -16.36 10.63 2.37
CA PRO A 141 -16.05 10.40 0.96
C PRO A 141 -15.65 8.95 0.64
N ALA A 142 -14.84 8.30 1.48
CA ALA A 142 -14.34 6.96 1.26
C ALA A 142 -15.45 5.89 1.34
N GLY A 143 -16.51 6.14 2.12
CA GLY A 143 -17.63 5.23 2.24
C GLY A 143 -18.41 5.42 3.54
N LYS A 144 -19.30 4.46 3.83
CA LYS A 144 -20.12 4.45 5.04
C LYS A 144 -19.94 3.13 5.78
N TRP A 145 -19.52 3.20 7.04
CA TRP A 145 -19.30 2.02 7.88
C TRP A 145 -19.83 2.25 9.31
N PRO A 146 -20.71 1.37 9.82
CA PRO A 146 -21.22 1.49 11.19
C PRO A 146 -20.12 1.36 12.24
N LEU A 147 -19.10 0.55 11.98
CA LEU A 147 -18.00 0.29 12.88
C LEU A 147 -16.74 -0.11 12.09
N LEU A 148 -15.62 0.54 12.40
CA LEU A 148 -14.28 0.10 12.00
C LEU A 148 -13.39 0.09 13.25
N VAL A 149 -12.79 -1.07 13.54
CA VAL A 149 -11.83 -1.26 14.63
C VAL A 149 -10.87 -2.37 14.23
N LEU A 150 -9.58 -2.20 14.55
CA LEU A 150 -8.60 -3.28 14.47
C LEU A 150 -8.38 -3.86 15.86
N ASP A 151 -7.74 -3.08 16.72
CA ASP A 151 -7.39 -3.44 18.09
C ASP A 151 -7.09 -2.14 18.84
N THR A 152 -7.64 -1.98 20.04
CA THR A 152 -7.51 -0.75 20.83
C THR A 152 -6.14 -0.53 21.43
N GLU A 153 -5.27 -1.56 21.43
CA GLU A 153 -3.90 -1.47 21.93
C GLU A 153 -2.90 -1.03 20.85
N PHE A 154 -3.34 -0.83 19.61
CA PHE A 154 -2.43 -0.44 18.52
C PHE A 154 -1.96 1.02 18.69
N ASP A 155 -0.66 1.22 18.49
CA ASP A 155 -0.02 2.54 18.42
C ASP A 155 1.02 2.58 17.28
N GLU A 156 0.61 2.13 16.10
CA GLU A 156 1.49 1.92 14.97
C GLU A 156 1.68 3.21 14.15
N GLN A 157 2.92 3.45 13.72
CA GLN A 157 3.28 4.57 12.83
C GLN A 157 3.64 4.03 11.45
N ILE A 158 2.61 3.68 10.68
CA ILE A 158 2.80 3.10 9.36
C ILE A 158 2.87 4.24 8.32
N PRO A 159 3.96 4.35 7.54
CA PRO A 159 4.06 5.35 6.49
C PRO A 159 2.98 5.17 5.43
N LEU A 160 2.41 6.29 4.99
CA LEU A 160 1.52 6.38 3.84
C LEU A 160 2.23 7.07 2.70
N LEU A 161 2.04 6.55 1.49
CA LEU A 161 2.50 7.17 0.25
C LEU A 161 1.29 7.47 -0.65
N LEU A 162 1.36 8.56 -1.40
CA LEU A 162 0.32 8.93 -2.36
C LEU A 162 0.94 9.07 -3.75
N SER A 163 0.36 8.40 -4.74
CA SER A 163 0.67 8.70 -6.14
C SER A 163 -0.02 10.00 -6.56
N ALA A 164 0.77 11.04 -6.83
CA ALA A 164 0.30 12.37 -7.17
C ALA A 164 0.80 12.81 -8.55
N PHE A 165 -0.12 13.18 -9.45
CA PHE A 165 0.18 13.62 -10.83
C PHE A 165 -0.33 15.03 -11.16
N GLY A 166 -1.14 15.65 -10.29
CA GLY A 166 -1.69 16.98 -10.51
C GLY A 166 -1.73 17.86 -9.26
N PRO A 167 -2.03 19.16 -9.40
CA PRO A 167 -1.95 20.14 -8.31
C PRO A 167 -2.76 19.76 -7.06
N HIS A 168 -3.93 19.14 -7.24
CA HIS A 168 -4.77 18.70 -6.12
C HIS A 168 -4.16 17.52 -5.36
N SER A 169 -3.65 16.51 -6.06
CA SER A 169 -2.98 15.38 -5.42
C SER A 169 -1.63 15.77 -4.80
N LEU A 170 -0.94 16.74 -5.38
CA LEU A 170 0.32 17.28 -4.83
C LEU A 170 0.10 18.13 -3.58
N ARG A 171 -1.03 18.84 -3.48
CA ARG A 171 -1.39 19.58 -2.26
C ARG A 171 -1.77 18.67 -1.10
N LEU A 172 -2.31 17.50 -1.40
CA LEU A 172 -2.69 16.50 -0.41
C LEU A 172 -1.47 15.73 0.15
N ALA A 173 -0.45 15.52 -0.68
CA ALA A 173 0.78 14.80 -0.33
C ALA A 173 1.68 15.66 0.58
#